data_AF-A0AA37P8V5-F1
#
_entry.id   AF-A0AA37P8V5-F1
#
_cell.length_a   1.000
_cell.length_b   1.000
_cell.length_c   1.000
_cell.angle_alpha   90.00
_cell.angle_beta   90.00
_cell.angle_gamma   90.00
#
_symmetry.space_group_name_H-M   'P 1'
#
loop_
_entity.id
_entity.type
_entity.pdbx_description
1 polymer ?
#
loop_
_entity_poly.entity_id
_entity_poly.type
_entity_poly.pdbx_seq_one_letter_code
_entity_poly.pdbx_strand_id
1 'polypeptide(L)'
;MLDSSIEAQNEEVLAAIVILRQYEEMTDTDFGVHLSGSSKLLNSMFSLASEGGLGEAASWVVLRQDYWVALVNSQPLSINLDSYKGSSSFFRVEPECLANRAVFLCAQACAYAFQPTATRDFDRWNTLNQELADWLISNPWHADPLWVEPPHQTSANGSVFPAVWMTHPAHGRF
;
A
#
# COMPACT_ATOMS: atom_id res chain seq x y z
N MET A 1 7.67 -6.67 31.05
CA MET A 1 6.23 -6.61 31.39
C MET A 1 5.68 -5.18 31.35
N LEU A 2 6.45 -4.13 31.67
CA LEU A 2 6.03 -2.74 31.45
C LEU A 2 6.19 -2.28 29.99
N ASP A 3 7.26 -2.71 29.30
CA ASP A 3 7.54 -2.34 27.90
C ASP A 3 6.42 -2.77 26.94
N SER A 4 5.99 -4.03 27.03
CA SER A 4 4.93 -4.60 26.20
C SER A 4 3.58 -3.89 26.31
N SER A 5 3.31 -3.25 27.45
CA SER A 5 2.06 -2.48 27.66
C SER A 5 2.16 -1.09 27.03
N ILE A 6 3.34 -0.49 27.00
CA ILE A 6 3.60 0.80 26.35
C ILE A 6 3.62 0.63 24.84
N GLU A 7 4.24 -0.45 24.34
CA GLU A 7 4.23 -0.83 22.92
C GLU A 7 2.81 -1.04 22.41
N ALA A 8 2.00 -1.83 23.12
CA ALA A 8 0.59 -2.06 22.76
C ALA A 8 -0.25 -0.76 22.74
N GLN A 9 -0.07 0.12 23.72
CA GLN A 9 -0.76 1.43 23.74
C GLN A 9 -0.32 2.32 22.58
N ASN A 10 0.95 2.27 22.19
CA ASN A 10 1.44 3.00 21.03
C ASN A 10 0.82 2.47 19.75
N GLU A 11 0.70 1.15 19.57
CA GLU A 11 0.02 0.55 18.42
C GLU A 11 -1.44 0.98 18.30
N GLU A 12 -2.20 0.95 19.41
CA GLU A 12 -3.62 1.35 19.43
C GLU A 12 -3.79 2.83 19.07
N VAL A 13 -2.97 3.71 19.64
CA VAL A 13 -2.99 5.15 19.33
C VAL A 13 -2.65 5.39 17.87
N LEU A 14 -1.66 4.65 17.33
CA LEU A 14 -1.28 4.74 15.92
C LEU A 14 -2.40 4.29 14.99
N ALA A 15 -3.04 3.16 15.27
CA ALA A 15 -4.18 2.69 14.50
C ALA A 15 -5.33 3.70 14.53
N ALA A 16 -5.63 4.27 15.70
CA ALA A 16 -6.65 5.29 15.83
C ALA A 16 -6.34 6.52 14.97
N ILE A 17 -5.09 7.00 14.97
CA ILE A 17 -4.64 8.12 14.11
C ILE A 17 -4.81 7.78 12.63
N VAL A 18 -4.40 6.58 12.21
CA VAL A 18 -4.52 6.14 10.81
C VAL A 18 -5.98 6.06 10.38
N ILE A 19 -6.86 5.51 11.22
CA ILE A 19 -8.29 5.43 10.95
C ILE A 19 -8.91 6.83 10.84
N LEU A 20 -8.61 7.72 11.78
CA LEU A 20 -9.12 9.10 11.77
C LEU A 20 -8.67 9.85 10.51
N ARG A 21 -7.40 9.71 10.14
CA ARG A 21 -6.86 10.29 8.90
C ARG A 21 -7.58 9.73 7.66
N GLN A 22 -7.74 8.42 7.59
CA GLN A 22 -8.41 7.78 6.45
C GLN A 22 -9.88 8.23 6.33
N TYR A 23 -10.54 8.46 7.47
CA TYR A 23 -11.90 8.99 7.52
C TYR A 23 -11.97 10.44 7.03
N GLU A 24 -11.03 11.30 7.45
CA GLU A 24 -10.94 12.69 6.97
C GLU A 24 -10.77 12.75 5.44
N GLU A 25 -9.87 11.93 4.88
CA GLU A 25 -9.61 11.83 3.43
C GLU A 25 -10.84 11.36 2.62
N MET A 26 -11.82 10.71 3.26
CA MET A 26 -13.07 10.26 2.62
C MET A 26 -14.20 11.30 2.69
N THR A 27 -14.00 12.42 3.38
CA THR A 27 -15.01 13.48 3.53
C THR A 27 -14.67 14.69 2.66
N ASP A 28 -15.66 15.27 1.95
CA ASP A 28 -15.51 16.39 1.00
C ASP A 28 -14.95 17.71 1.62
N THR A 29 -14.75 17.77 2.93
CA THR A 29 -14.20 18.93 3.64
C THR A 29 -12.72 18.74 3.94
N ASP A 30 -11.89 18.67 2.90
CA ASP A 30 -10.44 18.57 3.04
C ASP A 30 -9.84 19.95 3.34
N PHE A 31 -9.58 20.22 4.62
CA PHE A 31 -8.93 21.47 5.04
C PHE A 31 -7.39 21.43 4.93
N GLY A 32 -6.76 20.34 4.48
CA GLY A 32 -5.34 20.31 4.11
C GLY A 32 -4.31 20.74 5.18
N VAL A 33 -4.72 20.99 6.43
CA VAL A 33 -3.90 21.65 7.46
C VAL A 33 -3.22 20.66 8.43
N HIS A 34 -3.46 19.35 8.33
CA HIS A 34 -2.96 18.37 9.31
C HIS A 34 -1.69 17.58 8.91
N LEU A 35 -1.22 17.67 7.66
CA LEU A 35 -0.22 16.76 7.09
C LEU A 35 1.24 16.92 7.61
N SER A 36 1.55 17.98 8.36
CA SER A 36 2.91 18.18 8.87
C SER A 36 3.16 17.54 10.24
N GLY A 37 2.12 17.39 11.07
CA GLY A 37 2.24 16.79 12.40
C GLY A 37 2.46 15.27 12.37
N SER A 38 1.80 14.60 11.42
CA SER A 38 1.80 13.14 11.28
C SER A 38 3.16 12.59 10.89
N SER A 39 3.92 13.29 10.04
CA SER A 39 5.20 12.80 9.48
C SER A 39 6.21 12.34 10.55
N LYS A 40 6.25 13.00 11.73
CA LYS A 40 7.12 12.57 12.84
C LYS A 40 6.62 11.31 13.54
N LEU A 41 5.31 11.10 13.63
CA LEU A 41 4.71 9.88 14.17
C LEU A 41 4.84 8.72 13.17
N LEU A 42 4.73 9.00 11.87
CA LEU A 42 4.93 8.03 10.79
C LEU A 42 6.38 7.53 10.74
N ASN A 43 7.36 8.38 11.04
CA ASN A 43 8.76 7.94 11.18
C ASN A 43 8.96 6.90 12.29
N SER A 44 8.16 6.95 13.37
CA SER A 44 8.18 5.92 14.41
C SER A 44 7.50 4.61 13.99
N MET A 45 6.64 4.63 12.95
CA MET A 45 5.99 3.42 12.44
C MET A 45 6.95 2.50 11.68
N PHE A 46 8.12 2.99 11.27
CA PHE A 46 9.11 2.19 10.55
C PHE A 46 9.66 1.01 11.33
N SER A 47 9.64 1.04 12.67
CA SER A 47 9.98 -0.15 13.47
C SER A 47 8.85 -1.18 13.47
N LEU A 48 7.59 -0.73 13.46
CA LEU A 48 6.40 -1.59 13.58
C LEU A 48 6.01 -2.31 12.28
N ALA A 49 6.53 -1.88 11.13
CA ALA A 49 6.16 -2.39 9.80
C ALA A 49 6.50 -3.88 9.56
N SER A 50 7.22 -4.51 10.48
CA SER A 50 7.55 -5.94 10.46
C SER A 50 7.30 -6.67 11.77
N GLU A 51 6.56 -6.06 12.71
CA GLU A 51 6.35 -6.61 14.05
C GLU A 51 5.04 -7.41 14.20
N GLY A 52 4.20 -7.47 13.16
CA GLY A 52 2.86 -8.03 13.25
C GLY A 52 1.86 -7.07 13.89
N GLY A 53 0.70 -7.60 14.23
CA GLY A 53 -0.29 -6.87 15.04
C GLY A 53 -0.91 -5.65 14.35
N LEU A 54 -1.34 -4.71 15.19
CA LEU A 54 -2.10 -3.55 14.75
C LEU A 54 -1.18 -2.47 14.18
N GLY A 55 0.02 -2.34 14.74
CA GLY A 55 1.07 -1.45 14.23
C GLY A 55 1.46 -1.75 12.78
N GLU A 56 1.70 -3.04 12.45
CA GLU A 56 2.00 -3.44 11.08
C GLU A 56 0.82 -3.13 10.15
N ALA A 57 -0.41 -3.47 10.54
CA ALA A 57 -1.60 -3.19 9.73
C ALA A 57 -1.77 -1.69 9.45
N ALA A 58 -1.57 -0.85 10.46
CA ALA A 58 -1.60 0.61 10.33
C ALA A 58 -0.50 1.12 9.38
N SER A 59 0.71 0.55 9.45
CA SER A 59 1.81 0.91 8.56
C SER A 59 1.47 0.67 7.08
N TRP A 60 0.80 -0.44 6.74
CA TRP A 60 0.38 -0.74 5.37
C TRP A 60 -0.62 0.27 4.81
N VAL A 61 -1.53 0.79 5.64
CA VAL A 61 -2.46 1.87 5.24
C VAL A 61 -1.69 3.16 4.99
N VAL A 62 -0.74 3.48 5.85
CA VAL A 62 0.13 4.66 5.69
C VAL A 62 0.96 4.57 4.41
N LEU A 63 1.52 3.41 4.08
CA LEU A 63 2.21 3.19 2.81
C LEU A 63 1.30 3.44 1.61
N ARG A 64 0.03 3.01 1.71
CA ARG A 64 -0.96 3.25 0.65
C ARG A 64 -1.19 4.74 0.40
N GLN A 65 -1.30 5.52 1.46
CA GLN A 65 -1.44 6.97 1.38
C GLN A 65 -0.18 7.62 0.80
N ASP A 66 1.00 7.21 1.24
CA ASP A 66 2.27 7.78 0.78
C ASP A 66 2.50 7.52 -0.71
N TYR A 67 2.28 6.30 -1.20
CA TYR A 67 2.46 6.05 -2.64
C TYR A 67 1.40 6.76 -3.49
N TRP A 68 0.17 6.91 -3.00
CA TRP A 68 -0.84 7.71 -3.70
C TRP A 68 -0.43 9.17 -3.82
N VAL A 69 0.03 9.76 -2.72
CA VAL A 69 0.52 11.14 -2.66
C VAL A 69 1.77 11.31 -3.54
N ALA A 70 2.67 10.34 -3.58
CA ALA A 70 3.82 10.31 -4.47
C ALA A 70 3.39 10.28 -5.95
N LEU A 71 2.42 9.43 -6.29
CA LEU A 71 1.89 9.28 -7.64
C LEU A 71 1.21 10.55 -8.15
N VAL A 72 0.30 11.13 -7.36
CA VAL A 72 -0.49 12.31 -7.75
C VAL A 72 0.38 13.55 -7.88
N ASN A 73 1.34 13.73 -6.97
CA ASN A 73 2.20 14.93 -6.95
C ASN A 73 3.53 14.74 -7.69
N SER A 74 3.77 13.56 -8.27
CA SER A 74 5.03 13.22 -8.95
C SER A 74 6.27 13.49 -8.09
N GLN A 75 6.22 13.06 -6.83
CA GLN A 75 7.28 13.32 -5.83
C GLN A 75 7.84 12.01 -5.27
N PRO A 76 9.06 12.02 -4.71
CA PRO A 76 9.62 10.87 -4.03
C PRO A 76 8.72 10.36 -2.89
N LEU A 77 8.75 9.05 -2.63
CA LEU A 77 8.12 8.50 -1.42
C LEU A 77 8.74 9.10 -0.16
N SER A 78 7.91 9.32 0.85
CA SER A 78 8.37 9.73 2.18
C SER A 78 8.79 8.52 3.02
N ILE A 79 8.26 7.34 2.70
CA ILE A 79 8.44 6.10 3.45
C ILE A 79 9.63 5.29 2.94
N ASN A 80 10.43 4.79 3.89
CA ASN A 80 11.45 3.80 3.57
C ASN A 80 10.82 2.40 3.41
N LEU A 81 10.86 1.86 2.20
CA LEU A 81 10.35 0.51 1.90
C LEU A 81 11.12 -0.61 2.60
N ASP A 82 12.36 -0.38 3.03
CA ASP A 82 13.15 -1.37 3.74
C ASP A 82 12.52 -1.79 5.08
N SER A 83 11.73 -0.90 5.70
CA SER A 83 10.99 -1.17 6.94
C SER A 83 10.00 -2.32 6.82
N TYR A 84 9.54 -2.65 5.62
CA TYR A 84 8.56 -3.71 5.40
C TYR A 84 9.21 -5.06 5.13
N LYS A 85 10.53 -5.14 4.86
CA LYS A 85 11.19 -6.38 4.41
C LYS A 85 10.99 -7.59 5.35
N GLY A 86 10.73 -7.36 6.63
CA GLY A 86 10.44 -8.42 7.61
C GLY A 86 8.96 -8.79 7.75
N SER A 87 8.05 -8.12 7.05
CA SER A 87 6.61 -8.32 7.15
C SER A 87 6.19 -9.74 6.77
N SER A 88 5.19 -10.24 7.48
CA SER A 88 4.59 -11.53 7.16
C SER A 88 3.82 -11.58 5.84
N SER A 89 3.46 -10.40 5.32
CA SER A 89 2.72 -10.25 4.07
C SER A 89 3.45 -10.86 2.87
N PHE A 90 4.79 -10.95 2.91
CA PHE A 90 5.59 -11.46 1.81
C PHE A 90 5.57 -12.98 1.66
N PHE A 91 5.18 -13.72 2.70
CA PHE A 91 5.17 -15.19 2.68
C PHE A 91 3.78 -15.81 2.89
N ARG A 92 2.81 -15.03 3.39
CA ARG A 92 1.43 -15.44 3.67
C ARG A 92 0.50 -15.20 2.49
N VAL A 93 -0.39 -16.14 2.15
CA VAL A 93 -1.26 -16.11 0.95
C VAL A 93 -2.68 -15.61 1.21
N GLU A 94 -2.95 -15.14 2.42
CA GLU A 94 -4.23 -14.56 2.81
C GLU A 94 -4.51 -13.28 1.99
N PRO A 95 -5.79 -12.95 1.69
CA PRO A 95 -6.14 -11.82 0.84
C PRO A 95 -5.52 -10.48 1.28
N GLU A 96 -5.45 -10.25 2.59
CA GLU A 96 -4.78 -9.08 3.19
C GLU A 96 -3.28 -9.00 2.82
N CYS A 97 -2.59 -10.13 2.85
CA CYS A 97 -1.17 -10.22 2.55
C CYS A 97 -0.91 -10.02 1.06
N LEU A 98 -1.78 -10.56 0.20
CA LEU A 98 -1.74 -10.32 -1.25
C LEU A 98 -1.95 -8.84 -1.59
N ALA A 99 -2.93 -8.20 -0.94
CA ALA A 99 -3.18 -6.77 -1.09
C ALA A 99 -2.00 -5.91 -0.63
N ASN A 100 -1.37 -6.25 0.50
CA ASN A 100 -0.18 -5.57 0.99
C ASN A 100 1.00 -5.71 0.02
N ARG A 101 1.21 -6.90 -0.57
CA ARG A 101 2.22 -7.09 -1.62
C ARG A 101 1.95 -6.23 -2.87
N ALA A 102 0.69 -6.11 -3.30
CA ALA A 102 0.32 -5.22 -4.39
C ALA A 102 0.63 -3.74 -4.07
N VAL A 103 0.29 -3.29 -2.86
CA VAL A 103 0.65 -1.95 -2.36
C VAL A 103 2.17 -1.74 -2.39
N PHE A 104 2.94 -2.74 -1.94
CA PHE A 104 4.39 -2.67 -1.94
C PHE A 104 4.97 -2.53 -3.36
N LEU A 105 4.49 -3.30 -4.32
CA LEU A 105 4.91 -3.22 -5.73
C LEU A 105 4.59 -1.84 -6.34
N CYS A 106 3.39 -1.30 -6.08
CA CYS A 106 3.02 0.06 -6.50
C CYS A 106 3.96 1.12 -5.89
N ALA A 107 4.28 0.98 -4.61
CA ALA A 107 5.20 1.88 -3.94
C ALA A 107 6.62 1.78 -4.54
N GLN A 108 7.13 0.56 -4.79
CA GLN A 108 8.42 0.37 -5.46
C GLN A 108 8.46 1.04 -6.84
N ALA A 109 7.38 0.92 -7.62
CA ALA A 109 7.26 1.58 -8.92
C ALA A 109 7.28 3.11 -8.79
N CYS A 110 6.57 3.67 -7.80
CA CYS A 110 6.62 5.12 -7.51
C CYS A 110 8.01 5.56 -7.07
N ALA A 111 8.68 4.80 -6.21
CA ALA A 111 10.04 5.08 -5.75
C ALA A 111 11.02 5.14 -6.92
N TYR A 112 10.91 4.18 -7.85
CA TYR A 112 11.72 4.16 -9.07
C TYR A 112 11.39 5.32 -10.02
N ALA A 113 10.10 5.60 -10.23
CA ALA A 113 9.65 6.62 -11.17
C ALA A 113 10.01 8.04 -10.73
N PHE A 114 9.92 8.33 -9.43
CA PHE A 114 10.13 9.66 -8.85
C PHE A 114 11.43 9.79 -8.06
N GLN A 115 12.40 8.88 -8.25
CA GLN A 115 13.72 9.02 -7.63
C GLN A 115 14.39 10.35 -8.06
N PRO A 116 15.11 11.04 -7.16
CA PRO A 116 15.76 12.31 -7.45
C PRO A 116 16.87 12.24 -8.52
N THR A 117 17.38 11.04 -8.79
CA THR A 117 18.45 10.82 -9.77
C THR A 117 17.93 10.91 -11.20
N ALA A 118 18.71 11.55 -12.09
CA ALA A 118 18.34 11.71 -13.50
C ALA A 118 18.48 10.42 -14.31
N THR A 119 19.39 9.52 -13.91
CA THR A 119 19.62 8.25 -14.60
C THR A 119 18.60 7.21 -14.17
N ARG A 120 17.92 6.59 -15.14
CA ARG A 120 17.00 5.48 -14.91
C ARG A 120 17.73 4.17 -15.18
N ASP A 121 17.71 3.28 -14.18
CA ASP A 121 18.30 1.96 -14.25
C ASP A 121 17.30 1.01 -14.93
N PHE A 122 17.62 0.56 -16.15
CA PHE A 122 16.76 -0.35 -16.90
C PHE A 122 16.74 -1.76 -16.30
N ASP A 123 17.82 -2.20 -15.66
CA ASP A 123 17.86 -3.52 -15.02
C ASP A 123 16.93 -3.54 -13.82
N ARG A 124 16.88 -2.43 -13.06
CA ARG A 124 15.90 -2.28 -11.98
C ARG A 124 14.46 -2.26 -12.49
N TRP A 125 14.17 -1.58 -13.60
CA TRP A 125 12.84 -1.61 -14.21
C TRP A 125 12.44 -3.03 -14.64
N ASN A 126 13.34 -3.78 -15.25
CA ASN A 126 13.08 -5.17 -15.64
C ASN A 126 12.83 -6.05 -14.40
N THR A 127 13.59 -5.83 -13.33
CA THR A 127 13.40 -6.54 -12.06
C THR A 127 12.01 -6.25 -11.48
N LEU A 128 11.56 -4.99 -11.48
CA LEU A 128 10.21 -4.62 -11.01
C LEU A 128 9.11 -5.28 -11.83
N ASN A 129 9.27 -5.37 -13.16
CA ASN A 129 8.31 -6.07 -14.01
C ASN A 129 8.28 -7.57 -13.72
N GLN A 130 9.43 -8.18 -13.45
CA GLN A 130 9.51 -9.58 -13.07
C GLN A 130 8.83 -9.81 -11.72
N GLU A 131 9.12 -8.99 -10.71
CA GLU A 131 8.46 -9.06 -9.39
C GLU A 131 6.93 -8.95 -9.50
N LEU A 132 6.43 -8.07 -10.36
CA LEU A 132 5.00 -7.91 -10.63
C LEU A 132 4.41 -9.15 -11.31
N ALA A 133 5.08 -9.68 -12.34
CA ALA A 133 4.64 -10.88 -13.04
C ALA A 133 4.62 -12.11 -12.12
N ASP A 134 5.65 -12.27 -11.30
CA ASP A 134 5.75 -13.35 -10.31
C ASP A 134 4.63 -13.23 -9.28
N TRP A 135 4.34 -12.02 -8.78
CA TRP A 135 3.22 -11.79 -7.87
C TRP A 135 1.88 -12.17 -8.50
N LEU A 136 1.61 -11.71 -9.73
CA LEU A 136 0.38 -12.01 -10.46
C LEU A 136 0.16 -13.52 -10.63
N ILE A 137 1.20 -14.27 -10.98
CA ILE A 137 1.13 -15.72 -11.20
C ILE A 137 1.07 -16.50 -9.87
N SER A 138 1.64 -15.95 -8.80
CA SER A 138 1.63 -16.57 -7.46
C SER A 138 0.27 -16.48 -6.76
N ASN A 139 -0.63 -15.63 -7.25
CA ASN A 139 -1.93 -15.41 -6.63
C ASN A 139 -2.78 -16.69 -6.72
N PRO A 140 -3.51 -17.03 -5.65
CA PRO A 140 -4.42 -18.18 -5.67
C PRO A 140 -5.58 -17.92 -6.64
N TRP A 141 -6.15 -18.99 -7.20
CA TRP A 141 -7.24 -18.94 -8.18
C TRP A 141 -8.45 -18.09 -7.79
N HIS A 142 -8.71 -17.90 -6.50
CA HIS A 142 -9.84 -17.10 -6.01
C HIS A 142 -9.54 -15.59 -5.98
N ALA A 143 -8.28 -15.19 -6.18
CA ALA A 143 -7.88 -13.81 -6.38
C ALA A 143 -7.95 -13.39 -7.86
N ASP A 144 -8.23 -14.33 -8.77
CA ASP A 144 -8.42 -14.04 -10.18
C ASP A 144 -9.73 -13.27 -10.41
N PRO A 145 -9.71 -12.28 -11.31
CA PRO A 145 -10.93 -11.59 -11.69
C PRO A 145 -11.85 -12.54 -12.44
N LEU A 146 -13.15 -12.49 -12.11
CA LEU A 146 -14.19 -13.22 -12.84
C LEU A 146 -14.35 -12.68 -14.26
N TRP A 147 -14.17 -11.37 -14.41
CA TRP A 147 -14.32 -10.67 -15.67
C TRP A 147 -13.42 -9.45 -15.72
N VAL A 148 -12.74 -9.26 -16.86
CA VAL A 148 -11.96 -8.07 -17.16
C VAL A 148 -12.51 -7.47 -18.44
N GLU A 149 -13.07 -6.28 -18.35
CA GLU A 149 -13.46 -5.49 -19.50
C GLU A 149 -12.27 -4.62 -19.94
N PRO A 150 -11.82 -4.72 -21.21
CA PRO A 150 -10.69 -3.95 -21.71
C PRO A 150 -10.90 -2.43 -21.58
N PRO A 151 -9.81 -1.64 -21.49
CA PRO A 151 -9.92 -0.18 -21.52
C PRO A 151 -10.66 0.31 -22.77
N HIS A 152 -11.47 1.34 -22.62
CA HIS A 152 -12.10 1.97 -23.77
C HIS A 152 -11.05 2.70 -24.62
N GLN A 153 -10.79 2.19 -25.83
CA GLN A 153 -9.77 2.76 -26.74
C GLN A 153 -10.14 4.14 -27.30
N THR A 154 -11.43 4.49 -27.25
CA THR A 154 -11.97 5.76 -27.77
C THR A 154 -13.15 6.16 -26.93
N SER A 155 -12.95 6.99 -25.92
CA SER A 155 -14.08 7.62 -25.25
C SER A 155 -13.69 8.98 -24.72
N ALA A 156 -14.47 9.99 -25.10
CA ALA A 156 -14.53 11.28 -24.41
C ALA A 156 -15.02 11.14 -22.95
N ASN A 157 -15.63 9.99 -22.60
CA ASN A 157 -16.25 9.69 -21.29
C ASN A 157 -15.88 8.30 -20.70
N GLY A 158 -14.81 7.64 -21.16
CA GLY A 158 -14.47 6.26 -20.75
C GLY A 158 -13.20 6.19 -19.91
N SER A 159 -13.09 5.17 -19.06
CA SER A 159 -11.90 4.94 -18.25
C SER A 159 -10.74 4.42 -19.10
N VAL A 160 -9.54 4.98 -18.88
CA VAL A 160 -8.27 4.46 -19.43
C VAL A 160 -7.82 3.17 -18.73
N PHE A 161 -8.43 2.84 -17.60
CA PHE A 161 -8.22 1.59 -16.87
C PHE A 161 -9.30 0.57 -17.20
N PRO A 162 -8.96 -0.73 -17.25
CA PRO A 162 -9.93 -1.79 -17.45
C PRO A 162 -10.91 -1.86 -16.27
N ALA A 163 -12.16 -2.27 -16.53
CA ALA A 163 -13.09 -2.58 -15.44
C ALA A 163 -12.87 -4.05 -15.02
N VAL A 164 -12.63 -4.26 -13.73
CA VAL A 164 -12.30 -5.58 -13.18
C VAL A 164 -13.38 -5.99 -12.19
N TRP A 165 -14.00 -7.14 -12.42
CA TRP A 165 -15.01 -7.72 -11.53
C TRP A 165 -14.39 -8.89 -10.76
N MET A 166 -14.36 -8.78 -9.45
CA MET A 166 -13.84 -9.82 -8.55
C MET A 166 -14.98 -10.48 -7.78
N THR A 167 -14.77 -11.70 -7.31
CA THR A 167 -15.68 -12.32 -6.33
C THR A 167 -15.66 -11.47 -5.06
N HIS A 168 -16.83 -11.10 -4.54
CA HIS A 168 -16.87 -10.49 -3.21
C HIS A 168 -16.38 -11.53 -2.20
N PRO A 169 -15.44 -11.20 -1.29
CA PRO A 169 -15.02 -12.11 -0.23
C PRO A 169 -16.14 -12.16 0.84
N ALA A 170 -17.25 -12.81 0.52
CA ALA A 170 -18.29 -13.14 1.48
C ALA A 170 -18.41 -14.66 1.56
N HIS A 171 -17.81 -15.23 2.61
CA HIS A 171 -18.07 -16.57 3.14
C HIS A 171 -17.72 -17.76 2.23
N GLY A 172 -16.42 -18.09 2.11
CA GLY A 172 -15.96 -19.41 1.68
C GLY A 172 -15.49 -20.25 2.87
N ARG A 173 -16.41 -20.76 3.70
CA ARG A 173 -16.14 -21.99 4.46
C ARG A 173 -16.57 -23.14 3.55
N PHE A 174 -15.61 -23.87 3.00
CA PHE A 174 -15.81 -25.22 2.51
C PHE A 174 -14.74 -26.12 3.13
#